data_AF-A0AAD9XVJ1-F1
#
_entry.id   AF-A0AAD9XVJ1-F1
#
_cell.length_a   1.000
_cell.length_b   1.000
_cell.length_c   1.000
_cell.angle_alpha   90.00
_cell.angle_beta   90.00
_cell.angle_gamma   90.00
#
_symmetry.space_group_name_H-M   'P 1'
#
loop_
_entity.id
_entity.type
_entity.pdbx_description
1 polymer ?
#
loop_
_entity_poly.entity_id
_entity_poly.type
_entity_poly.pdbx_seq_one_letter_code
_entity_poly.pdbx_strand_id
1 'polypeptide(L)'
;MQRKQIGIIGAGISGLLACKYMLSKGFDPIVFEARSDVGGVWIKTIASTKLQTPKTLYQLSDFPWPSSVTENFPAQHKVFDYTQSYAQHFDLIKHIRFNTKVVGIEYEGQSDKEIQSCSLWNGNGQPFSFKGKWKVVVDNTENNSTEVHKVDFVILCLGRYCDVPNIPEFPPKKGPEAFHGKVIHSMDYAAMDYESAANFVEGKKVIVVGFQKSALDIAMECSAANGLRNPCTALYRTEQWNVPANLSWGVPLSCLCRNRFSKLLARKPGEGFLLSLLATLLSPVVAFLSLLSFNHTPKGLIYLGNRSSANPQLVVIGFSKSFSNLHIRNEMPLASRAT
;
A
#
# COMPACT_ATOMS: atom_id res chain seq x y z
N MET A 1 18.07 35.13 6.62
CA MET A 1 17.00 34.52 7.44
C MET A 1 17.45 33.13 7.85
N GLN A 2 17.23 32.73 9.10
CA GLN A 2 17.56 31.37 9.56
C GLN A 2 16.72 30.36 8.78
N ARG A 3 17.35 29.29 8.28
CA ARG A 3 16.68 28.23 7.54
C ARG A 3 15.70 27.51 8.47
N LYS A 4 14.44 27.38 8.07
CA LYS A 4 13.42 26.67 8.86
C LYS A 4 13.69 25.16 8.81
N GLN A 5 13.63 24.51 9.97
CA GLN A 5 13.91 23.09 10.12
C GLN A 5 12.63 22.27 9.94
N ILE A 6 12.67 21.24 9.10
CA ILE A 6 11.50 20.42 8.75
C ILE A 6 11.76 18.97 9.18
N GLY A 7 10.96 18.45 10.11
CA GLY A 7 11.00 17.02 10.47
C GLY A 7 10.18 16.21 9.48
N ILE A 8 10.77 15.22 8.83
CA ILE A 8 10.09 14.31 7.90
C ILE A 8 10.13 12.91 8.51
N ILE A 9 9.00 12.22 8.57
CA ILE A 9 8.91 10.92 9.23
C ILE A 9 8.69 9.82 8.20
N GLY A 10 9.71 8.99 7.99
CA GLY A 10 9.79 7.92 7.01
C GLY A 10 10.56 8.32 5.76
N ALA A 11 11.47 7.45 5.30
CA ALA A 11 12.30 7.54 4.10
C ALA A 11 11.82 6.58 2.99
N GLY A 12 10.52 6.29 2.94
CA GLY A 12 9.88 5.74 1.74
C GLY A 12 9.84 6.77 0.60
N ILE A 13 9.20 6.40 -0.53
CA ILE A 13 9.09 7.28 -1.71
C ILE A 13 8.56 8.68 -1.35
N SER A 14 7.51 8.75 -0.53
CA SER A 14 6.93 10.04 -0.09
C SER A 14 7.93 10.90 0.69
N GLY A 15 8.73 10.29 1.57
CA GLY A 15 9.72 10.98 2.39
C GLY A 15 10.88 11.53 1.56
N LEU A 16 11.39 10.74 0.61
CA LEU A 16 12.44 11.17 -0.31
C LEU A 16 11.97 12.36 -1.17
N LEU A 17 10.76 12.29 -1.71
CA LEU A 17 10.17 13.38 -2.49
C LEU A 17 9.95 14.63 -1.62
N ALA A 18 9.46 14.47 -0.40
CA ALA A 18 9.28 15.57 0.54
C ALA A 18 10.63 16.23 0.88
N CYS A 19 11.66 15.44 1.20
CA CYS A 19 13.00 15.92 1.52
C CYS A 19 13.57 16.75 0.37
N LYS A 20 13.57 16.19 -0.84
CA LYS A 20 14.07 16.88 -2.03
C LYS A 20 13.30 18.16 -2.33
N TYR A 21 11.97 18.12 -2.22
CA TYR A 21 11.15 19.30 -2.45
C TYR A 21 11.44 20.40 -1.42
N MET A 22 11.59 20.05 -0.14
CA MET A 22 11.97 21.00 0.92
C MET A 22 13.35 21.62 0.68
N LEU A 23 14.34 20.82 0.25
CA LEU A 23 15.65 21.34 -0.14
C LEU A 23 15.54 22.35 -1.29
N SER A 24 14.75 22.07 -2.32
CA SER A 24 14.54 22.98 -3.46
C SER A 24 13.85 24.30 -3.08
N LYS A 25 13.11 24.32 -1.96
CA LYS A 25 12.49 25.53 -1.41
C LYS A 25 13.39 26.26 -0.41
N GLY A 26 14.60 25.77 -0.21
CA GLY A 26 15.59 26.38 0.66
C GLY A 26 15.32 26.12 2.15
N PHE A 27 14.57 25.07 2.50
CA PHE A 27 14.41 24.61 3.88
C PHE A 27 15.54 23.67 4.31
N ASP A 28 15.57 23.33 5.60
CA ASP A 28 16.53 22.38 6.20
C ASP A 28 15.80 21.12 6.72
N PRO A 29 15.62 20.07 5.89
CA PRO A 29 14.93 18.86 6.30
C PRO A 29 15.84 17.90 7.08
N ILE A 30 15.25 17.26 8.09
CA ILE A 30 15.77 16.08 8.77
C ILE A 30 14.74 14.97 8.59
N VAL A 31 15.15 13.87 7.96
CA VAL A 31 14.30 12.68 7.78
C VAL A 31 14.63 11.66 8.86
N PHE A 32 13.62 11.19 9.58
CA PHE A 32 13.75 10.10 10.56
C PHE A 32 13.18 8.83 9.94
N GLU A 33 14.02 7.80 9.79
CA GLU A 33 13.63 6.49 9.26
C GLU A 33 13.89 5.42 10.31
N ALA A 34 12.86 4.62 10.61
CA ALA A 34 12.93 3.59 11.63
C ALA A 34 13.80 2.39 11.21
N ARG A 35 13.97 2.16 9.90
CA ARG A 35 14.78 1.09 9.34
C ARG A 35 16.18 1.56 8.96
N SER A 36 17.03 0.62 8.55
CA SER A 36 18.42 0.87 8.16
C SER A 36 18.60 1.32 6.70
N ASP A 37 17.52 1.45 5.91
CA ASP A 37 17.59 1.77 4.48
C ASP A 37 16.36 2.57 4.02
N VAL A 38 16.45 3.18 2.84
CA VAL A 38 15.36 3.90 2.17
C VAL A 38 14.44 2.94 1.41
N GLY A 39 13.28 3.44 0.99
CA GLY A 39 12.39 2.71 0.07
C GLY A 39 11.11 2.17 0.71
N GLY A 40 11.03 2.16 2.04
CA GLY A 40 9.80 1.87 2.78
C GLY A 40 9.24 0.48 2.45
N VAL A 41 8.03 0.43 1.87
CA VAL A 41 7.40 -0.84 1.48
C VAL A 41 8.25 -1.65 0.50
N TRP A 42 9.08 -1.00 -0.31
CA TRP A 42 9.92 -1.69 -1.30
C TRP A 42 11.19 -2.29 -0.69
N ILE A 43 11.50 -2.10 0.59
CA ILE A 43 12.65 -2.77 1.23
C ILE A 43 12.41 -4.28 1.29
N LYS A 44 11.21 -4.69 1.71
CA LYS A 44 10.86 -6.10 1.88
C LYS A 44 9.38 -6.31 1.61
N THR A 45 9.08 -7.20 0.68
CA THR A 45 7.72 -7.57 0.26
C THR A 45 7.61 -9.07 0.08
N ILE A 46 6.44 -9.54 -0.34
CA ILE A 46 6.24 -10.89 -0.87
C ILE A 46 7.12 -11.07 -2.13
N ALA A 47 7.71 -12.25 -2.35
CA ALA A 47 8.72 -12.48 -3.37
C ALA A 47 8.21 -12.21 -4.81
N SER A 48 6.95 -12.56 -5.05
CA SER A 48 6.24 -12.35 -6.32
C SER A 48 5.81 -10.91 -6.59
N THR A 49 6.05 -9.98 -5.65
CA THR A 49 5.59 -8.58 -5.77
C THR A 49 6.25 -7.88 -6.96
N LYS A 50 5.41 -7.31 -7.83
CA LYS A 50 5.80 -6.45 -8.96
C LYS A 50 4.98 -5.16 -8.95
N LEU A 51 5.42 -4.15 -9.71
CA LEU A 51 4.57 -3.00 -9.97
C LEU A 51 3.26 -3.46 -10.62
N GLN A 52 2.14 -2.96 -10.10
CA GLN A 52 0.81 -3.20 -10.64
C GLN A 52 0.36 -2.12 -11.63
N THR A 53 1.23 -1.15 -11.87
CA THR A 53 1.03 -0.03 -12.78
C THR A 53 2.25 0.02 -13.68
N PRO A 54 2.10 0.29 -15.00
CA PRO A 54 3.23 0.41 -15.91
C PRO A 54 4.32 1.33 -15.34
N LYS A 55 5.59 0.95 -15.48
CA LYS A 55 6.72 1.70 -14.92
C LYS A 55 6.71 3.17 -15.31
N THR A 56 6.26 3.50 -16.52
CA THR A 56 6.15 4.86 -17.05
C THR A 56 5.17 5.72 -16.26
N LEU A 57 4.13 5.12 -15.68
CA LEU A 57 3.15 5.77 -14.82
C LEU A 57 3.55 5.76 -13.34
N TYR A 58 4.56 4.98 -12.96
CA TYR A 58 5.15 4.96 -11.62
C TYR A 58 6.45 5.77 -11.53
N GLN A 59 6.96 6.25 -12.66
CA GLN A 59 8.21 6.99 -12.76
C GLN A 59 8.11 8.35 -12.06
N LEU A 60 9.18 8.73 -11.36
CA LEU A 60 9.32 10.08 -10.82
C LEU A 60 9.56 11.07 -11.97
N SER A 61 8.91 12.23 -11.89
CA SER A 61 8.82 13.18 -13.00
C SER A 61 10.17 13.66 -13.54
N ASP A 62 11.20 13.63 -12.70
CA ASP A 62 12.52 14.15 -13.03
C ASP A 62 13.64 13.12 -12.81
N PHE A 63 13.27 11.84 -12.75
CA PHE A 63 14.24 10.76 -12.67
C PHE A 63 13.72 9.55 -13.47
N PRO A 64 14.15 9.38 -14.73
CA PRO A 64 13.65 8.29 -15.56
C PRO A 64 14.12 6.92 -15.08
N TRP A 65 13.37 5.87 -15.43
CA TRP A 65 13.86 4.51 -15.22
C TRP A 65 15.15 4.28 -16.03
N PRO A 66 16.13 3.53 -15.49
CA PRO A 66 17.31 3.14 -16.26
C PRO A 66 16.91 2.27 -17.45
N SER A 67 17.65 2.41 -18.55
CA SER A 67 17.40 1.66 -19.80
C SER A 67 17.51 0.14 -19.63
N SER A 68 18.26 -0.32 -18.62
CA SER A 68 18.41 -1.73 -18.25
C SER A 68 17.11 -2.38 -17.76
N VAL A 69 16.16 -1.61 -17.24
CA VAL A 69 14.85 -2.12 -16.81
C VAL A 69 13.94 -2.15 -18.02
N THR A 70 13.89 -3.27 -18.73
CA THR A 70 13.10 -3.41 -19.98
C THR A 70 11.64 -3.78 -19.72
N GLU A 71 11.32 -4.35 -18.55
CA GLU A 71 9.97 -4.81 -18.24
C GLU A 71 9.00 -3.65 -18.01
N ASN A 72 7.72 -3.86 -18.37
CA ASN A 72 6.69 -2.86 -18.12
C ASN A 72 6.24 -2.83 -16.64
N PHE A 73 6.34 -3.97 -15.95
CA PHE A 73 5.93 -4.17 -14.56
C PHE A 73 7.11 -4.75 -13.76
N PRO A 74 8.12 -3.94 -13.44
CA PRO A 74 9.33 -4.40 -12.75
C PRO A 74 9.02 -5.03 -11.39
N ALA A 75 9.83 -6.03 -11.02
CA ALA A 75 9.77 -6.68 -9.71
C ALA A 75 10.29 -5.76 -8.58
N GLN A 76 9.96 -6.09 -7.34
CA GLN A 76 10.29 -5.28 -6.17
C GLN A 76 11.76 -4.84 -6.12
N HIS A 77 12.73 -5.74 -6.34
CA HIS A 77 14.16 -5.39 -6.28
C HIS A 77 14.52 -4.24 -7.24
N LYS A 78 13.99 -4.22 -8.47
CA LYS A 78 14.23 -3.12 -9.42
C LYS A 78 13.61 -1.80 -8.97
N VAL A 79 12.47 -1.85 -8.29
CA VAL A 79 11.81 -0.65 -7.72
C VAL A 79 12.60 -0.13 -6.52
N PHE A 80 13.13 -1.04 -5.70
CA PHE A 80 14.03 -0.73 -4.60
C PHE A 80 15.31 -0.07 -5.10
N ASP A 81 16.00 -0.67 -6.08
CA ASP A 81 17.21 -0.13 -6.70
C ASP A 81 16.97 1.26 -7.31
N TYR A 82 15.84 1.46 -7.98
CA TYR A 82 15.44 2.75 -8.53
C TYR A 82 15.23 3.81 -7.43
N THR A 83 14.64 3.41 -6.30
CA THR A 83 14.41 4.31 -5.15
C THR A 83 15.73 4.67 -4.46
N GLN A 84 16.64 3.70 -4.30
CA GLN A 84 17.97 3.94 -3.75
C GLN A 84 18.80 4.85 -4.68
N SER A 85 18.77 4.58 -5.99
CA SER A 85 19.42 5.40 -7.01
C SER A 85 18.91 6.84 -7.00
N TYR A 86 17.61 7.04 -6.81
CA TYR A 86 17.02 8.38 -6.66
C TYR A 86 17.58 9.12 -5.44
N ALA A 87 17.63 8.44 -4.28
CA ALA A 87 18.13 9.03 -3.04
C ALA A 87 19.62 9.42 -3.14
N GLN A 88 20.43 8.59 -3.82
CA GLN A 88 21.84 8.88 -4.09
C GLN A 88 22.02 10.01 -5.10
N HIS A 89 21.29 9.98 -6.22
CA HIS A 89 21.42 10.96 -7.30
C HIS A 89 21.13 12.40 -6.84
N PHE A 90 20.15 12.57 -5.95
CA PHE A 90 19.81 13.88 -5.38
C PHE A 90 20.48 14.15 -4.03
N ASP A 91 21.46 13.33 -3.64
CA ASP A 91 22.24 13.47 -2.39
C ASP A 91 21.37 13.64 -1.14
N LEU A 92 20.29 12.84 -1.06
CA LEU A 92 19.29 12.91 0.00
C LEU A 92 19.71 12.12 1.24
N ILE A 93 20.56 11.10 1.08
CA ILE A 93 20.95 10.16 2.15
C ILE A 93 21.52 10.89 3.37
N LYS A 94 22.32 11.95 3.16
CA LYS A 94 22.90 12.76 4.25
C LYS A 94 21.87 13.49 5.13
N HIS A 95 20.64 13.63 4.66
CA HIS A 95 19.53 14.25 5.41
C HIS A 95 18.70 13.22 6.19
N ILE A 96 19.05 11.93 6.07
CA ILE A 96 18.30 10.82 6.66
C ILE A 96 19.05 10.28 7.87
N ARG A 97 18.34 10.17 9.00
CA ARG A 97 18.75 9.44 10.18
C ARG A 97 18.06 8.09 10.17
N PHE A 98 18.81 7.06 9.79
CA PHE A 98 18.36 5.67 9.83
C PHE A 98 18.29 5.15 11.25
N ASN A 99 17.63 4.00 11.43
CA ASN A 99 17.49 3.34 12.73
C ASN A 99 16.95 4.29 13.82
N THR A 100 16.15 5.28 13.42
CA THR A 100 15.65 6.36 14.26
C THR A 100 14.13 6.39 14.18
N LYS A 101 13.49 5.71 15.12
CA LYS A 101 12.04 5.55 15.17
C LYS A 101 11.42 6.74 15.90
N VAL A 102 10.52 7.47 15.25
CA VAL A 102 9.73 8.49 15.94
C VAL A 102 8.66 7.81 16.82
N VAL A 103 8.66 8.13 18.12
CA VAL A 103 7.73 7.56 19.11
C VAL A 103 6.74 8.58 19.65
N GLY A 104 7.01 9.88 19.49
CA GLY A 104 6.13 10.95 19.95
C GLY A 104 6.30 12.23 19.15
N ILE A 105 5.20 12.96 18.99
CA ILE A 105 5.18 14.28 18.35
C ILE A 105 4.27 15.17 19.20
N GLU A 106 4.83 16.25 19.73
CA GLU A 106 4.13 17.19 20.60
C GLU A 106 4.31 18.61 20.03
N TYR A 107 3.22 19.37 19.94
CA TYR A 107 3.33 20.79 19.57
C TYR A 107 3.61 21.62 20.83
N GLU A 108 4.76 22.28 20.86
CA GLU A 108 5.12 23.26 21.87
C GLU A 108 4.79 24.66 21.33
N GLY A 109 3.57 25.13 21.59
CA GLY A 109 3.09 26.41 21.07
C GLY A 109 1.78 26.88 21.70
N GLN A 110 0.90 27.46 20.88
CA GLN A 110 -0.40 27.96 21.30
C GLN A 110 -1.32 26.86 21.82
N SER A 111 -2.31 27.25 22.65
CA SER A 111 -3.23 26.28 23.28
C SER A 111 -4.16 25.62 22.26
N ASP A 112 -4.62 24.40 22.53
CA ASP A 112 -5.55 23.66 21.66
C ASP A 112 -6.80 24.45 21.28
N LYS A 113 -7.26 25.36 22.14
CA LYS A 113 -8.41 26.24 21.87
C LYS A 113 -8.14 27.25 20.76
N GLU A 114 -6.93 27.79 20.71
CA GLU A 114 -6.49 28.71 19.65
C GLU A 114 -6.27 27.94 18.33
N ILE A 115 -5.71 26.72 18.42
CA ILE A 115 -5.53 25.81 17.28
C ILE A 115 -6.88 25.40 16.67
N GLN A 116 -7.89 25.09 17.49
CA GLN A 116 -9.23 24.70 17.02
C GLN A 116 -10.02 25.87 16.42
N SER A 117 -9.74 27.11 16.86
CA SER A 117 -10.32 28.31 16.25
C SER A 117 -9.81 28.53 14.81
N CYS A 118 -8.64 27.99 14.48
CA CYS A 118 -8.14 27.86 13.10
C CYS A 118 -8.84 26.66 12.41
N SER A 119 -10.09 26.87 12.02
CA SER A 119 -10.98 25.82 11.46
C SER A 119 -10.51 25.21 10.12
N LEU A 120 -9.52 25.79 9.47
CA LEU A 120 -8.85 25.32 8.24
C LEU A 120 -7.36 25.68 8.34
N TRP A 121 -6.53 25.28 7.38
CA TRP A 121 -5.24 25.95 7.11
C TRP A 121 -5.51 27.46 6.88
N ASN A 122 -5.66 28.19 7.98
CA ASN A 122 -6.32 29.47 8.23
C ASN A 122 -7.47 29.97 7.32
N GLY A 123 -7.91 29.29 6.26
CA GLY A 123 -8.98 29.74 5.33
C GLY A 123 -8.70 31.08 4.60
N ASN A 124 -7.65 31.79 4.99
CA ASN A 124 -7.25 33.13 4.59
C ASN A 124 -5.85 33.12 3.92
N GLY A 125 -5.30 31.93 3.64
CA GLY A 125 -4.00 31.75 2.98
C GLY A 125 -2.78 32.08 3.85
N GLN A 126 -2.95 32.38 5.14
CA GLN A 126 -1.84 32.64 6.05
C GLN A 126 -1.40 31.34 6.75
N PRO A 127 -0.10 31.08 6.91
CA PRO A 127 0.38 29.91 7.66
C PRO A 127 0.01 29.98 9.15
N PHE A 128 0.00 28.80 9.80
CA PHE A 128 -0.10 28.67 11.25
C PHE A 128 0.89 29.62 11.96
N SER A 129 0.48 30.18 13.10
CA SER A 129 1.29 31.12 13.90
C SER A 129 2.75 30.69 14.01
N PHE A 130 3.67 31.57 13.63
CA PHE A 130 5.11 31.29 13.48
C PHE A 130 5.86 31.06 14.81
N LYS A 131 5.17 31.05 15.95
CA LYS A 131 5.81 31.05 17.27
C LYS A 131 6.02 29.66 17.88
N GLY A 132 5.20 28.67 17.52
CA GLY A 132 5.33 27.31 18.08
C GLY A 132 6.30 26.43 17.32
N LYS A 133 6.84 25.41 17.99
CA LYS A 133 7.70 24.38 17.41
C LYS A 133 7.12 22.99 17.69
N TRP A 134 7.51 22.03 16.88
CA TRP A 134 7.19 20.62 17.10
C TRP A 134 8.36 19.93 17.79
N LYS A 135 8.07 19.30 18.91
CA LYS A 135 8.97 18.39 19.61
C LYS A 135 8.75 16.98 19.08
N VAL A 136 9.75 16.44 18.40
CA VAL A 136 9.76 15.09 17.84
C VAL A 136 10.65 14.23 18.73
N VAL A 137 10.06 13.24 19.39
CA VAL A 137 10.76 12.29 20.25
C VAL A 137 11.12 11.07 19.41
N VAL A 138 12.41 10.73 19.39
CA VAL A 138 12.93 9.63 18.58
C VAL A 138 13.71 8.66 19.44
N ASP A 139 13.52 7.37 19.18
CA ASP A 139 14.33 6.30 19.73
C ASP A 139 15.27 5.79 18.65
N ASN A 140 16.58 5.84 18.92
CA ASN A 140 17.58 5.25 18.06
C ASN A 140 17.77 3.78 18.44
N THR A 141 17.50 2.87 17.50
CA THR A 141 17.48 1.43 17.71
C THR A 141 18.87 0.79 17.74
N GLU A 142 19.92 1.51 17.31
CA GLU A 142 21.30 1.02 17.40
C GLU A 142 21.92 1.25 18.77
N ASN A 143 21.69 2.43 19.36
CA ASN A 143 22.29 2.83 20.63
C ASN A 143 21.31 2.82 21.82
N ASN A 144 20.03 2.49 21.58
CA ASN A 144 18.94 2.52 22.55
C ASN A 144 18.81 3.87 23.30
N SER A 145 19.10 4.98 22.62
CA SER A 145 18.95 6.32 23.19
C SER A 145 17.69 7.01 22.69
N THR A 146 16.99 7.70 23.59
CA THR A 146 15.89 8.60 23.24
C THR A 146 16.42 10.02 23.08
N GLU A 147 16.19 10.61 21.92
CA GLU A 147 16.55 12.00 21.59
C GLU A 147 15.29 12.83 21.32
N VAL A 148 15.42 14.15 21.47
CA VAL A 148 14.33 15.09 21.23
C VAL A 148 14.79 16.15 20.24
N HIS A 149 14.05 16.27 19.13
CA HIS A 149 14.29 17.27 18.08
C HIS A 149 13.21 18.34 18.07
N LYS A 150 13.62 19.61 17.97
CA LYS A 150 12.70 20.75 17.84
C LYS A 150 12.68 21.28 16.41
N VAL A 151 11.61 21.01 15.67
CA VAL A 151 11.45 21.41 14.27
C VAL A 151 10.35 22.45 14.11
N ASP A 152 10.38 23.25 13.04
CA ASP A 152 9.34 24.24 12.75
C ASP A 152 8.08 23.58 12.18
N PHE A 153 8.23 22.53 11.36
CA PHE A 153 7.12 21.79 10.74
C PHE A 153 7.42 20.29 10.69
N VAL A 154 6.35 19.49 10.65
CA VAL A 154 6.43 18.03 10.51
C VAL A 154 5.68 17.58 9.26
N ILE A 155 6.30 16.67 8.48
CA ILE A 155 5.70 16.01 7.32
C ILE A 155 5.65 14.50 7.61
N LEU A 156 4.43 13.95 7.65
CA LEU A 156 4.22 12.51 7.90
C LEU A 156 4.30 11.72 6.59
N CYS A 157 5.28 10.83 6.48
CA CYS A 157 5.54 9.97 5.32
C CYS A 157 5.59 8.46 5.70
N LEU A 158 4.84 8.06 6.74
CA LEU A 158 4.82 6.72 7.31
C LEU A 158 4.32 5.62 6.34
N GLY A 159 3.47 6.00 5.37
CA GLY A 159 2.71 5.06 4.59
C GLY A 159 1.47 4.54 5.33
N ARG A 160 0.54 3.92 4.60
CA ARG A 160 -0.76 3.45 5.16
C ARG A 160 -0.73 1.98 5.60
N TYR A 161 0.22 1.20 5.08
CA TYR A 161 0.23 -0.26 5.19
C TYR A 161 1.47 -0.71 5.98
N CYS A 162 1.64 -0.19 7.19
CA CYS A 162 2.76 -0.50 8.06
C CYS A 162 2.29 -0.78 9.51
N ASP A 163 3.13 -1.53 10.22
CA ASP A 163 3.17 -1.81 11.66
C ASP A 163 1.95 -2.48 12.32
N VAL A 164 0.74 -2.06 12.00
CA VAL A 164 -0.48 -2.57 12.65
C VAL A 164 -1.29 -3.38 11.65
N PRO A 165 -1.30 -4.73 11.77
CA PRO A 165 -2.13 -5.57 10.91
C PRO A 165 -3.61 -5.35 11.27
N ASN A 166 -4.45 -5.22 10.25
CA ASN A 166 -5.89 -5.14 10.45
C ASN A 166 -6.47 -6.55 10.50
N ILE A 167 -6.52 -7.10 11.71
CA ILE A 167 -7.06 -8.44 11.99
C ILE A 167 -8.50 -8.29 12.52
N PRO A 168 -9.46 -9.08 12.02
CA PRO A 168 -10.84 -9.02 12.50
C PRO A 168 -10.95 -9.44 13.96
N GLU A 169 -11.90 -8.85 14.69
CA GLU A 169 -12.27 -9.35 16.01
C GLU A 169 -13.09 -10.64 15.87
N PHE A 170 -12.73 -11.65 16.66
CA PHE A 170 -13.41 -12.93 16.71
C PHE A 170 -14.11 -13.11 18.07
N PRO A 171 -15.31 -13.72 18.11
CA PRO A 171 -15.89 -14.10 19.38
C PRO A 171 -15.00 -15.12 20.12
N PRO A 172 -15.11 -15.22 21.46
CA PRO A 172 -14.29 -16.15 22.24
C PRO A 172 -14.41 -17.59 21.73
N LYS A 173 -13.25 -18.26 21.54
CA LYS A 173 -13.15 -19.66 21.07
C LYS A 173 -13.67 -19.86 19.63
N LYS A 174 -13.66 -18.81 18.80
CA LYS A 174 -14.11 -18.86 17.40
C LYS A 174 -13.14 -18.19 16.42
N GLY A 175 -12.05 -17.64 16.93
CA GLY A 175 -10.97 -17.04 16.15
C GLY A 175 -9.79 -17.98 15.92
N PRO A 176 -8.58 -17.42 15.75
CA PRO A 176 -7.34 -18.19 15.60
C PRO A 176 -7.13 -19.24 16.71
N GLU A 177 -7.62 -18.96 17.92
CA GLU A 177 -7.52 -19.86 19.09
C GLU A 177 -8.34 -21.15 18.95
N ALA A 178 -9.35 -21.18 18.08
CA ALA A 178 -10.15 -22.38 17.82
C ALA A 178 -9.51 -23.31 16.77
N PHE A 179 -8.47 -22.83 16.09
CA PHE A 179 -7.85 -23.51 14.97
C PHE A 179 -6.55 -24.19 15.41
N HIS A 180 -6.42 -25.48 15.12
CA HIS A 180 -5.22 -26.25 15.49
C HIS A 180 -4.02 -25.96 14.58
N GLY A 181 -4.24 -25.36 13.42
CA GLY A 181 -3.17 -24.96 12.50
C GLY A 181 -2.62 -23.57 12.82
N LYS A 182 -1.69 -23.09 11.99
CA LYS A 182 -1.07 -21.78 12.17
C LYS A 182 -1.90 -20.70 11.47
N VAL A 183 -2.09 -19.55 12.14
CA VAL A 183 -2.71 -18.36 11.56
C VAL A 183 -1.70 -17.21 11.60
N ILE A 184 -1.46 -16.57 10.45
CA ILE A 184 -0.60 -15.38 10.35
C ILE A 184 -1.26 -14.30 9.51
N HIS A 185 -0.86 -13.04 9.68
CA HIS A 185 -1.27 -11.97 8.77
C HIS A 185 -0.33 -11.90 7.57
N SER A 186 -0.78 -11.33 6.45
CA SER A 186 0.04 -11.13 5.24
C SER A 186 1.31 -10.31 5.50
N MET A 187 1.29 -9.48 6.54
CA MET A 187 2.45 -8.70 6.98
C MET A 187 3.55 -9.59 7.56
N ASP A 188 3.19 -10.59 8.36
CA ASP A 188 4.15 -11.55 8.92
C ASP A 188 4.74 -12.44 7.82
N TYR A 189 3.90 -12.85 6.86
CA TYR A 189 4.36 -13.59 5.68
C TYR A 189 5.36 -12.77 4.87
N ALA A 190 5.06 -11.50 4.59
CA ALA A 190 5.96 -10.59 3.89
C ALA A 190 7.26 -10.27 4.67
N ALA A 191 7.26 -10.44 6.00
CA ALA A 191 8.43 -10.22 6.84
C ALA A 191 9.40 -11.42 6.84
N MET A 192 9.00 -12.59 6.33
CA MET A 192 9.89 -13.75 6.15
C MET A 192 10.87 -13.50 5.01
N ASP A 193 12.05 -14.11 5.05
CA ASP A 193 12.85 -14.25 3.83
C ASP A 193 12.16 -15.19 2.83
N TYR A 194 12.55 -15.11 1.56
CA TYR A 194 11.84 -15.79 0.47
C TYR A 194 11.90 -17.32 0.57
N GLU A 195 13.02 -17.86 1.06
CA GLU A 195 13.20 -19.30 1.23
C GLU A 195 12.35 -19.81 2.40
N SER A 196 12.41 -19.12 3.54
CA SER A 196 11.53 -19.41 4.69
C SER A 196 10.05 -19.33 4.32
N ALA A 197 9.64 -18.32 3.54
CA ALA A 197 8.26 -18.20 3.09
C ALA A 197 7.82 -19.38 2.20
N ALA A 198 8.68 -19.82 1.28
CA ALA A 198 8.43 -21.00 0.43
C ALA A 198 8.32 -22.28 1.27
N ASN A 199 9.31 -22.55 2.13
CA ASN A 199 9.31 -23.69 3.04
C ASN A 199 8.13 -23.65 4.03
N PHE A 200 7.66 -22.45 4.36
CA PHE A 200 6.53 -22.26 5.27
C PHE A 200 5.21 -22.74 4.67
N VAL A 201 5.03 -22.65 3.34
CA VAL A 201 3.79 -23.06 2.64
C VAL A 201 3.89 -24.41 1.95
N GLU A 202 5.11 -24.89 1.67
CA GLU A 202 5.36 -26.14 0.96
C GLU A 202 4.72 -27.35 1.67
N GLY A 203 4.02 -28.18 0.88
CA GLY A 203 3.34 -29.39 1.33
C GLY A 203 2.08 -29.15 2.18
N LYS A 204 1.74 -27.89 2.49
CA LYS A 204 0.63 -27.56 3.40
C LYS A 204 -0.65 -27.20 2.66
N LYS A 205 -1.78 -27.46 3.31
CA LYS A 205 -3.09 -26.95 2.88
C LYS A 205 -3.28 -25.53 3.41
N VAL A 206 -3.23 -24.57 2.49
CA VAL A 206 -3.26 -23.13 2.80
C VAL A 206 -4.60 -22.52 2.43
N ILE A 207 -5.20 -21.78 3.37
CA ILE A 207 -6.32 -20.88 3.12
C ILE A 207 -5.82 -19.45 3.19
N VAL A 208 -6.06 -18.68 2.13
CA VAL A 208 -5.80 -17.24 2.12
C VAL A 208 -7.11 -16.48 2.27
N VAL A 209 -7.22 -15.68 3.31
CA VAL A 209 -8.43 -14.90 3.63
C VAL A 209 -8.29 -13.48 3.06
N GLY A 210 -9.20 -13.09 2.17
CA GLY A 210 -9.19 -11.82 1.46
C GLY A 210 -9.09 -11.99 -0.06
N PHE A 211 -9.52 -10.97 -0.80
CA PHE A 211 -9.50 -10.95 -2.27
C PHE A 211 -8.97 -9.62 -2.81
N GLN A 212 -7.95 -9.11 -2.13
CA GLN A 212 -7.18 -7.95 -2.57
C GLN A 212 -5.78 -8.39 -2.99
N LYS A 213 -4.98 -7.43 -3.45
CA LYS A 213 -3.68 -7.64 -4.06
C LYS A 213 -2.75 -8.57 -3.27
N SER A 214 -2.47 -8.26 -2.00
CA SER A 214 -1.59 -9.09 -1.18
C SER A 214 -2.11 -10.51 -0.98
N ALA A 215 -3.44 -10.69 -0.86
CA ALA A 215 -4.04 -12.01 -0.73
C ALA A 215 -3.89 -12.82 -2.03
N LEU A 216 -4.10 -12.19 -3.19
CA LEU A 216 -3.93 -12.84 -4.48
C LEU A 216 -2.46 -13.20 -4.74
N ASP A 217 -1.52 -12.30 -4.45
CA ASP A 217 -0.08 -12.57 -4.62
C ASP A 217 0.36 -13.77 -3.75
N ILE A 218 -0.06 -13.82 -2.47
CA ILE A 218 0.24 -14.95 -1.57
C ILE A 218 -0.45 -16.24 -2.06
N ALA A 219 -1.71 -16.16 -2.49
CA ALA A 219 -2.43 -17.33 -3.00
C ALA A 219 -1.75 -17.91 -4.26
N MET A 220 -1.21 -17.04 -5.12
CA MET A 220 -0.43 -17.45 -6.29
C MET A 220 0.89 -18.13 -5.88
N GLU A 221 1.62 -17.60 -4.91
CA GLU A 221 2.83 -18.26 -4.38
C GLU A 221 2.54 -19.62 -3.75
N CYS A 222 1.50 -19.70 -2.92
CA CYS A 222 1.07 -20.95 -2.30
C CYS A 222 0.67 -21.98 -3.38
N SER A 223 -0.04 -21.54 -4.42
CA SER A 223 -0.43 -22.42 -5.53
C SER A 223 0.78 -22.87 -6.36
N ALA A 224 1.78 -22.01 -6.55
CA ALA A 224 3.00 -22.35 -7.28
C ALA A 224 3.86 -23.34 -6.50
N ALA A 225 3.99 -23.17 -5.19
CA ALA A 225 4.77 -24.05 -4.32
C ALA A 225 4.13 -25.45 -4.17
N ASN A 226 2.80 -25.50 -4.04
CA ASN A 226 2.09 -26.75 -3.70
C ASN A 226 1.51 -27.51 -4.91
N GLY A 227 1.44 -26.87 -6.07
CA GLY A 227 0.91 -27.44 -7.29
C GLY A 227 -0.52 -27.98 -7.15
N LEU A 228 -0.86 -28.97 -7.99
CA LEU A 228 -2.19 -29.58 -8.03
C LEU A 228 -2.47 -30.52 -6.85
N ARG A 229 -1.41 -30.97 -6.14
CA ARG A 229 -1.54 -31.97 -5.06
C ARG A 229 -2.12 -31.37 -3.78
N ASN A 230 -1.75 -30.12 -3.46
CA ASN A 230 -2.22 -29.40 -2.28
C ASN A 230 -2.74 -28.00 -2.70
N PRO A 231 -3.96 -27.90 -3.26
CA PRO A 231 -4.45 -26.63 -3.78
C PRO A 231 -4.60 -25.57 -2.69
N CYS A 232 -4.25 -24.32 -3.01
CA CYS A 232 -4.54 -23.16 -2.18
C CYS A 232 -6.02 -22.76 -2.31
N THR A 233 -6.67 -22.45 -1.18
CA THR A 233 -8.05 -21.96 -1.16
C THR A 233 -8.08 -20.46 -0.85
N ALA A 234 -8.74 -19.67 -1.70
CA ALA A 234 -8.98 -18.25 -1.42
C ALA A 234 -10.38 -18.07 -0.80
N LEU A 235 -10.45 -17.48 0.39
CA LEU A 235 -11.70 -17.21 1.12
C LEU A 235 -11.97 -15.71 1.15
N TYR A 236 -13.11 -15.27 0.63
CA TYR A 236 -13.47 -13.85 0.61
C TYR A 236 -14.96 -13.62 0.74
N ARG A 237 -15.33 -12.46 1.30
CA ARG A 237 -16.74 -12.06 1.50
C ARG A 237 -17.36 -11.46 0.25
N THR A 238 -16.59 -10.64 -0.46
CA THR A 238 -17.08 -9.83 -1.57
C THR A 238 -16.13 -10.02 -2.73
N GLU A 239 -16.67 -10.47 -3.86
CA GLU A 239 -15.89 -10.58 -5.09
C GLU A 239 -15.41 -9.19 -5.52
N GLN A 240 -14.17 -9.10 -5.98
CA GLN A 240 -13.64 -7.87 -6.57
C GLN A 240 -13.47 -8.06 -8.06
N TRP A 241 -13.64 -6.98 -8.81
CA TRP A 241 -13.42 -6.97 -10.25
C TRP A 241 -11.95 -7.22 -10.57
N ASN A 242 -11.67 -8.34 -11.24
CA ASN A 242 -10.36 -8.59 -11.82
C ASN A 242 -10.26 -7.84 -13.14
N VAL A 243 -9.41 -6.82 -13.14
CA VAL A 243 -9.20 -5.96 -14.30
C VAL A 243 -7.94 -6.43 -15.03
N PRO A 244 -8.04 -6.91 -16.28
CA PRO A 244 -6.88 -7.37 -17.01
C PRO A 244 -5.97 -6.18 -17.36
N ALA A 245 -4.66 -6.42 -17.38
CA ALA A 245 -3.69 -5.38 -17.73
C ALA A 245 -3.89 -4.86 -19.16
N ASN A 246 -4.21 -5.78 -20.08
CA ASN A 246 -4.51 -5.50 -21.48
C ASN A 246 -5.93 -5.96 -21.83
N LEU A 247 -6.58 -5.23 -22.71
CA LEU A 247 -7.76 -5.73 -23.41
C LEU A 247 -7.35 -6.82 -24.40
N SER A 248 -8.31 -7.65 -24.82
CA SER A 248 -8.07 -8.81 -25.71
C SER A 248 -7.41 -8.44 -27.05
N TRP A 249 -7.46 -7.17 -27.47
CA TRP A 249 -6.80 -6.64 -28.66
C TRP A 249 -5.41 -6.02 -28.39
N GLY A 250 -4.82 -6.23 -27.21
CA GLY A 250 -3.44 -5.81 -26.89
C GLY A 250 -3.26 -4.36 -26.43
N VAL A 251 -4.34 -3.58 -26.26
CA VAL A 251 -4.26 -2.20 -25.74
C VAL A 251 -4.27 -2.24 -24.20
N PRO A 252 -3.29 -1.64 -23.52
CA PRO A 252 -3.29 -1.53 -22.07
C PRO A 252 -4.51 -0.77 -21.59
N LEU A 253 -5.28 -1.33 -20.64
CA LEU A 253 -6.47 -0.66 -20.13
C LEU A 253 -6.11 0.69 -19.45
N SER A 254 -4.90 0.79 -18.91
CA SER A 254 -4.37 2.05 -18.39
C SER A 254 -4.39 3.17 -19.42
N CYS A 255 -4.15 2.89 -20.70
CA CYS A 255 -4.19 3.91 -21.76
C CYS A 255 -5.61 4.46 -21.96
N LEU A 256 -6.62 3.61 -21.83
CA LEU A 256 -8.03 4.00 -21.97
C LEU A 256 -8.59 4.69 -20.73
N CYS A 257 -8.14 4.33 -19.53
CA CYS A 257 -8.72 4.88 -18.29
C CYS A 257 -7.87 5.98 -17.63
N ARG A 258 -6.55 6.01 -17.87
CA ARG A 258 -5.60 6.92 -17.19
C ARG A 258 -5.03 7.98 -18.12
N ASN A 259 -5.90 8.69 -18.83
CA ASN A 259 -5.53 9.87 -19.61
C ASN A 259 -6.44 11.07 -19.28
N ARG A 260 -6.08 12.27 -19.76
CA ARG A 260 -6.86 13.50 -19.47
C ARG A 260 -8.26 13.46 -20.07
N PHE A 261 -8.41 12.89 -21.27
CA PHE A 261 -9.69 12.77 -21.95
C PHE A 261 -10.66 11.87 -21.18
N SER A 262 -10.21 10.71 -20.71
CA SER A 262 -11.03 9.78 -19.92
C SER A 262 -11.48 10.36 -18.58
N LYS A 263 -10.70 11.30 -18.02
CA LYS A 263 -11.13 12.08 -16.85
C LYS A 263 -12.25 13.08 -17.15
N LEU A 264 -12.51 13.44 -18.41
CA LEU A 264 -13.66 14.26 -18.83
C LEU A 264 -14.94 13.43 -18.96
N LEU A 265 -14.78 12.11 -19.13
CA LEU A 265 -15.90 11.19 -19.30
C LEU A 265 -16.63 10.89 -17.97
N ALA A 266 -15.98 11.15 -16.83
CA ALA A 266 -16.52 10.84 -15.51
C ALA A 266 -16.91 12.12 -14.76
N ARG A 267 -18.13 12.11 -14.18
CA ARG A 267 -18.59 13.17 -13.28
C ARG A 267 -17.80 13.18 -11.97
N LYS A 268 -17.50 14.36 -11.45
CA LYS A 268 -16.77 14.58 -10.21
C LYS A 268 -17.57 15.44 -9.22
N PRO A 269 -17.50 15.14 -7.91
CA PRO A 269 -18.06 16.04 -6.90
C PRO A 269 -17.45 17.44 -7.00
N GLY A 270 -18.30 18.47 -7.06
CA GLY A 270 -17.87 19.88 -7.12
C GLY A 270 -17.39 20.36 -8.49
N GLU A 271 -17.65 19.63 -9.57
CA GLU A 271 -17.31 20.11 -10.92
C GLU A 271 -18.30 21.19 -11.42
N GLY A 272 -17.78 22.17 -12.16
CA GLY A 272 -18.60 23.26 -12.71
C GLY A 272 -19.59 22.79 -13.79
N PHE A 273 -20.60 23.61 -14.07
CA PHE A 273 -21.69 23.31 -15.02
C PHE A 273 -21.19 22.78 -16.38
N LEU A 274 -20.18 23.42 -16.97
CA LEU A 274 -19.63 23.02 -18.28
C LEU A 274 -19.02 21.61 -18.27
N LEU A 275 -18.32 21.25 -17.20
CA LEU A 275 -17.72 19.91 -17.07
C LEU A 275 -18.81 18.86 -16.85
N SER A 276 -19.83 19.17 -16.07
CA SER A 276 -20.99 18.30 -15.86
C SER A 276 -21.78 18.08 -17.16
N LEU A 277 -22.00 19.14 -17.95
CA LEU A 277 -22.64 19.05 -19.26
C LEU A 277 -21.82 18.18 -20.21
N LEU A 278 -20.50 18.43 -20.29
CA LEU A 278 -19.60 17.64 -21.14
C LEU A 278 -19.58 16.16 -20.74
N ALA A 279 -19.48 15.85 -19.45
CA ALA A 279 -19.54 14.48 -18.95
C ALA A 279 -20.88 13.80 -19.27
N THR A 280 -21.97 14.57 -19.24
CA THR A 280 -23.32 14.07 -19.60
C THR A 280 -23.40 13.74 -21.08
N LEU A 281 -22.91 14.63 -21.95
CA LEU A 281 -22.86 14.39 -23.40
C LEU A 281 -21.97 13.19 -23.76
N LEU A 282 -20.88 12.98 -23.00
CA LEU A 282 -19.96 11.88 -23.20
C LEU A 282 -20.38 10.57 -22.51
N SER A 283 -21.47 10.56 -21.75
CA SER A 283 -21.96 9.36 -21.05
C SER A 283 -22.27 8.16 -21.98
N PRO A 284 -22.78 8.33 -23.22
CA PRO A 284 -22.96 7.20 -24.13
C PRO A 284 -21.63 6.54 -24.54
N VAL A 285 -20.56 7.32 -24.67
CA VAL A 285 -19.21 6.81 -24.96
C VAL A 285 -18.69 5.97 -23.80
N VAL A 286 -18.95 6.39 -22.55
CA VAL A 286 -18.62 5.60 -21.36
C VAL A 286 -19.36 4.29 -21.33
N ALA A 287 -20.66 4.30 -21.63
CA ALA A 287 -21.47 3.09 -21.67
C ALA A 287 -20.94 2.11 -22.74
N PHE A 288 -20.59 2.61 -23.93
CA PHE A 288 -19.99 1.82 -25.00
C PHE A 288 -18.63 1.22 -24.61
N LEU A 289 -17.71 2.02 -24.08
CA LEU A 289 -16.40 1.54 -23.62
C LEU A 289 -16.52 0.53 -22.47
N SER A 290 -17.50 0.71 -21.59
CA SER A 290 -17.81 -0.25 -20.52
C SER A 290 -18.27 -1.57 -21.11
N LEU A 291 -19.24 -1.57 -22.04
CA LEU A 291 -19.72 -2.79 -22.71
C LEU A 291 -18.60 -3.57 -23.41
N LEU A 292 -17.69 -2.87 -24.11
CA LEU A 292 -16.52 -3.48 -24.73
C LEU A 292 -15.60 -4.15 -23.71
N SER A 293 -15.42 -3.52 -22.54
CA SER A 293 -14.61 -4.07 -21.45
C SER A 293 -15.28 -5.28 -20.79
N PHE A 294 -16.61 -5.25 -20.63
CA PHE A 294 -17.41 -6.31 -20.00
C PHE A 294 -17.55 -7.58 -20.84
N ASN A 295 -17.71 -7.43 -22.16
CA ASN A 295 -17.84 -8.60 -23.06
C ASN A 295 -16.51 -9.33 -23.28
N HIS A 296 -15.38 -8.68 -22.97
CA HIS A 296 -14.04 -9.21 -23.20
C HIS A 296 -13.23 -9.47 -21.92
N THR A 297 -13.73 -9.06 -20.75
CA THR A 297 -13.21 -9.62 -19.51
C THR A 297 -13.70 -11.06 -19.44
N PRO A 298 -12.81 -12.07 -19.40
CA PRO A 298 -13.27 -13.41 -19.11
C PRO A 298 -14.03 -13.34 -17.79
N LYS A 299 -15.25 -13.89 -17.76
CA LYS A 299 -15.94 -14.27 -16.51
C LYS A 299 -15.20 -15.45 -15.85
N GLY A 300 -13.88 -15.33 -15.78
CA GLY A 300 -12.98 -16.27 -15.16
C GLY A 300 -13.14 -16.11 -13.67
N LEU A 301 -14.12 -16.83 -13.12
CA LEU A 301 -14.02 -17.31 -11.76
C LEU A 301 -12.70 -18.09 -11.71
N ILE A 302 -11.65 -17.50 -11.14
CA ILE A 302 -10.45 -18.27 -10.83
C ILE A 302 -10.87 -19.19 -9.68
N TYR A 303 -11.32 -20.38 -10.05
CA TYR A 303 -11.59 -21.47 -9.12
C TYR A 303 -10.24 -21.96 -8.59
N LEU A 304 -9.72 -21.29 -7.56
CA LEU A 304 -8.57 -21.80 -6.81
C LEU A 304 -9.08 -22.88 -5.85
N GLY A 305 -9.09 -24.12 -6.34
CA GLY A 305 -9.11 -25.31 -5.50
C GLY A 305 -10.48 -25.96 -5.29
N ASN A 306 -10.49 -27.27 -5.52
CA ASN A 306 -11.56 -28.21 -5.27
C ASN A 306 -11.94 -28.22 -3.77
N ARG A 307 -13.21 -28.52 -3.43
CA ARG A 307 -13.64 -28.76 -2.04
C ARG A 307 -12.82 -29.91 -1.45
N SER A 308 -11.76 -29.60 -0.69
CA SER A 308 -11.02 -30.61 0.06
C SER A 308 -11.72 -30.83 1.40
N SER A 309 -12.15 -32.06 1.66
CA SER A 309 -12.76 -32.53 2.91
C SER A 309 -11.76 -32.66 4.06
N ALA A 310 -10.60 -32.00 3.98
CA ALA A 310 -9.50 -32.20 4.92
C ALA A 310 -9.09 -30.88 5.57
N ASN A 311 -8.91 -30.94 6.90
CA ASN A 311 -8.64 -29.78 7.75
C ASN A 311 -7.44 -28.96 7.23
N PRO A 312 -7.57 -27.64 7.06
CA PRO A 312 -6.46 -26.79 6.65
C PRO A 312 -5.38 -26.78 7.74
N GLN A 313 -4.12 -26.55 7.34
CA GLN A 313 -2.97 -26.51 8.26
C GLN A 313 -2.42 -25.10 8.44
N LEU A 314 -2.69 -24.21 7.47
CA LEU A 314 -2.24 -22.83 7.47
C LEU A 314 -3.35 -21.89 7.00
N VAL A 315 -3.53 -20.79 7.73
CA VAL A 315 -4.39 -19.68 7.32
C VAL A 315 -3.55 -18.41 7.25
N VAL A 316 -3.57 -17.77 6.08
CA VAL A 316 -2.95 -16.45 5.88
C VAL A 316 -4.04 -15.41 5.73
N ILE A 317 -4.10 -14.47 6.66
CA ILE A 317 -5.08 -13.38 6.64
C ILE A 317 -4.51 -12.21 5.84
N GLY A 318 -5.06 -11.98 4.66
CA GLY A 318 -4.81 -10.78 3.87
C GLY A 318 -5.58 -9.57 4.39
N PHE A 319 -5.12 -8.38 3.99
CA PHE A 319 -5.71 -7.11 4.40
C PHE A 319 -7.22 -7.06 4.10
N SER A 320 -8.04 -6.90 5.14
CA SER A 320 -9.50 -6.82 4.97
C SER A 320 -10.13 -5.76 5.86
N LYS A 321 -10.74 -4.75 5.21
CA LYS A 321 -11.66 -3.85 5.90
C LYS A 321 -12.98 -4.62 6.09
N SER A 322 -13.26 -5.02 7.34
CA SER A 322 -14.50 -5.64 7.80
C SER A 322 -14.65 -7.15 7.51
N PHE A 323 -14.32 -7.96 8.52
CA PHE A 323 -14.82 -9.33 8.72
C PHE A 323 -15.53 -9.42 10.08
N SER A 324 -16.57 -8.61 10.30
CA SER A 324 -17.50 -8.92 11.39
C SER A 324 -18.22 -10.24 11.04
N ASN A 325 -18.10 -11.25 11.91
CA ASN A 325 -18.72 -12.59 11.83
C ASN A 325 -17.94 -13.72 11.13
N LEU A 326 -16.63 -13.57 10.85
CA LEU A 326 -15.82 -14.71 10.38
C LEU A 326 -15.68 -15.75 11.52
N HIS A 327 -15.94 -17.02 11.23
CA HIS A 327 -15.76 -18.13 12.17
C HIS A 327 -14.69 -19.05 11.60
N ILE A 328 -13.58 -19.25 12.31
CA ILE A 328 -12.57 -20.24 11.91
C ILE A 328 -12.99 -21.57 12.54
N ARG A 329 -13.26 -22.59 11.71
CA ARG A 329 -13.59 -23.96 12.13
C ARG A 329 -12.66 -24.94 11.42
N ASN A 330 -12.42 -26.10 12.03
CA ASN A 330 -11.60 -27.16 11.41
C ASN A 330 -12.27 -27.72 10.14
N GLU A 331 -13.60 -27.68 10.06
CA GLU A 331 -14.39 -28.08 8.88
C GLU A 331 -15.19 -26.91 8.30
N MET A 332 -15.21 -26.77 6.97
CA MET A 332 -16.04 -25.78 6.27
C MET A 332 -17.53 -26.19 6.31
N PRO A 333 -18.47 -25.30 6.67
CA PRO A 333 -19.86 -25.52 6.31
C PRO A 333 -20.02 -25.45 4.78
N LEU A 334 -20.74 -26.41 4.22
CA LEU A 334 -21.16 -26.41 2.82
C LEU A 334 -21.95 -25.11 2.55
N ALA A 335 -21.37 -24.15 1.84
CA ALA A 335 -22.12 -23.01 1.34
C ALA A 335 -23.16 -23.53 0.33
N SER A 336 -24.44 -23.52 0.73
CA SER A 336 -25.58 -23.72 -0.17
C SER A 336 -25.74 -22.48 -1.04
N ARG A 337 -25.77 -22.65 -2.36
CA ARG A 337 -26.22 -21.62 -3.30
C ARG A 337 -27.62 -21.17 -2.87
N ALA A 338 -27.79 -19.91 -2.49
CA ALA A 338 -29.06 -19.24 -2.68
C ALA A 338 -29.11 -18.83 -4.16
N THR A 339 -30.14 -19.31 -4.83
CA THR A 339 -30.47 -19.13 -6.26
C THR A 339 -30.58 -17.69 -6.70
#